data_AF-A0A7C1FGM5-F1
#
_entry.id   AF-A0A7C1FGM5-F1
#
_cell.length_a   1.000
_cell.length_b   1.000
_cell.length_c   1.000
_cell.angle_alpha   90.00
_cell.angle_beta   90.00
_cell.angle_gamma   90.00
#
_symmetry.space_group_name_H-M   'P 1'
#
loop_
_entity.id
_entity.type
_entity.pdbx_description
1 polymer ?
#
loop_
_entity_poly.entity_id
_entity_poly.type
_entity_poly.pdbx_seq_one_letter_code
_entity_poly.pdbx_strand_id
1 'polypeptide(L)'
;MVEERLVSPQRQSGEAAAEPSLRPRRLDEYIGQERLKESLRIFLQAAQERGEALDHVLLYGPPGLGKTTLATVIANEMGVNLRVTSGPAI
;
A
#
# COMPACT_ATOMS: atom_id res chain seq x y z
N MET A 1 -7.62 8.87 49.19
CA MET A 1 -7.74 9.89 48.12
C MET A 1 -7.54 9.15 46.82
N VAL A 2 -8.61 8.93 46.06
CA VAL A 2 -8.54 8.25 44.75
C VAL A 2 -8.20 9.34 43.74
N GLU A 3 -7.01 9.24 43.16
CA GLU A 3 -6.53 10.14 42.12
C GLU A 3 -7.43 10.00 40.89
N GLU A 4 -8.18 11.04 40.57
CA GLU A 4 -9.09 11.08 39.44
C GLU A 4 -8.28 10.93 38.15
N ARG A 5 -8.44 9.79 37.49
CA ARG A 5 -7.67 9.45 36.29
C ARG A 5 -8.15 10.35 35.14
N LEU A 6 -7.28 11.26 34.69
CA LEU A 6 -7.48 12.20 33.58
C LEU A 6 -7.55 11.51 32.20
N VAL A 7 -8.48 10.58 32.00
CA VAL A 7 -8.69 9.97 30.68
C VAL A 7 -10.18 10.00 30.36
N SER A 8 -10.55 10.90 29.45
CA SER A 8 -11.92 11.02 28.94
C SER A 8 -12.18 9.94 27.89
N PRO A 9 -13.15 9.04 28.07
CA PRO A 9 -13.49 8.02 27.08
C PRO A 9 -14.33 8.58 25.90
N GLN A 10 -14.73 9.86 25.96
CA GLN A 10 -15.51 10.48 24.89
C GLN A 10 -14.63 10.78 23.68
N ARG A 11 -14.97 10.20 22.53
CA ARG A 11 -14.37 10.58 21.26
C ARG A 11 -14.57 12.07 21.01
N GLN A 12 -13.49 12.81 20.80
CA GLN A 12 -13.58 14.22 20.45
C GLN A 12 -14.03 14.39 19.00
N SER A 13 -14.89 15.36 18.74
CA SER A 13 -15.28 15.80 17.40
C SER A 13 -14.04 16.35 16.67
N GLY A 14 -13.32 15.45 15.99
CA GLY A 14 -12.00 15.68 15.40
C GLY A 14 -11.15 14.39 15.30
N GLU A 15 -11.40 13.39 16.14
CA GLU A 15 -10.76 12.06 16.07
C GLU A 15 -11.26 11.19 14.89
N ALA A 16 -12.20 11.70 14.09
CA ALA A 16 -12.73 11.04 12.91
C ALA A 16 -11.95 11.44 11.64
N ALA A 17 -10.63 11.21 11.65
CA ALA A 17 -9.90 10.94 10.44
C ALA A 17 -8.94 9.81 10.80
N ALA A 18 -9.22 8.61 10.31
CA ALA A 18 -8.32 7.47 10.43
C ALA A 18 -6.88 7.95 10.25
N GLU A 19 -6.01 7.64 11.22
CA GLU A 19 -4.59 7.99 11.14
C GLU A 19 -4.12 7.71 9.70
N PRO A 20 -3.54 8.70 9.00
CA PRO A 20 -3.10 8.49 7.64
C PRO A 20 -2.10 7.33 7.67
N SER A 21 -2.52 6.19 7.14
CA SER A 21 -1.66 5.01 7.06
C SER A 21 -0.35 5.44 6.40
N LEU A 22 0.76 5.29 7.10
CA LEU A 22 2.12 5.60 6.62
C LEU A 22 2.52 4.80 5.36
N ARG A 23 1.68 3.87 4.92
CA ARG A 23 1.89 3.10 3.69
C ARG A 23 1.51 3.94 2.46
N PRO A 24 2.43 4.05 1.47
CA PRO A 24 2.13 4.73 0.22
C PRO A 24 0.97 4.06 -0.51
N ARG A 25 0.13 4.89 -1.14
CA ARG A 25 -0.98 4.49 -2.00
C ARG A 25 -0.61 4.59 -3.47
N ARG A 26 0.24 5.56 -3.83
CA ARG A 26 0.72 5.80 -5.20
C ARG A 26 2.19 5.45 -5.36
N LEU A 27 2.61 5.21 -6.59
CA LEU A 27 4.00 4.84 -6.89
C LEU A 27 4.98 5.96 -6.56
N ASP A 28 4.56 7.21 -6.70
CA ASP A 28 5.39 8.38 -6.38
C ASP A 28 5.54 8.62 -4.87
N GLU A 29 4.66 8.06 -4.05
CA GLU A 29 4.78 8.07 -2.59
C GLU A 29 5.74 6.97 -2.09
N TYR A 30 6.13 6.02 -2.96
CA TYR A 30 7.02 4.92 -2.60
C TYR A 30 8.47 5.40 -2.54
N ILE A 31 9.05 5.38 -1.34
CA ILE A 31 10.38 5.93 -1.07
C ILE A 31 11.47 4.92 -1.50
N GLY A 32 12.44 5.39 -2.28
CA GLY A 32 13.57 4.60 -2.78
C GLY A 32 13.19 3.65 -3.92
N GLN A 33 14.05 2.67 -4.18
CA GLN A 33 13.87 1.68 -5.25
C GLN A 33 13.68 2.30 -6.66
N GLU A 34 14.42 3.36 -7.00
CA GLU A 34 14.20 4.15 -8.23
C GLU A 34 14.15 3.32 -9.52
N ARG A 35 15.08 2.37 -9.70
CA ARG A 35 15.10 1.47 -10.87
C ARG A 35 13.84 0.62 -10.99
N LEU A 36 13.32 0.13 -9.85
CA LEU A 36 12.09 -0.66 -9.80
C LEU A 36 10.89 0.22 -10.12
N LYS A 37 10.82 1.43 -9.54
CA LYS A 37 9.74 2.39 -9.83
C LYS A 37 9.71 2.77 -11.30
N GLU A 38 10.86 3.05 -11.91
CA GLU A 38 10.95 3.37 -13.33
C GLU A 38 10.45 2.22 -14.21
N SER A 39 10.91 0.99 -13.93
CA SER A 39 10.44 -0.20 -14.65
C SER A 39 8.92 -0.38 -14.52
N LEU A 40 8.40 -0.28 -13.30
CA LEU A 40 6.95 -0.42 -13.04
C LEU A 40 6.14 0.68 -13.72
N ARG A 41 6.60 1.93 -13.73
CA ARG A 41 5.91 3.03 -14.45
C ARG A 41 5.72 2.67 -15.92
N ILE A 42 6.76 2.17 -16.58
CA ILE A 42 6.70 1.79 -17.99
C ILE A 42 5.65 0.68 -18.21
N PHE A 43 5.67 -0.39 -17.40
CA PHE A 43 4.72 -1.49 -17.54
C PHE A 43 3.28 -1.08 -17.23
N LEU A 44 3.06 -0.31 -16.16
CA LEU A 44 1.74 0.18 -15.76
C LEU A 44 1.15 1.09 -16.84
N GLN A 45 1.92 2.06 -17.31
CA GLN A 45 1.48 2.98 -18.35
C GLN A 45 1.15 2.22 -19.64
N ALA A 46 2.01 1.29 -20.06
CA ALA A 46 1.77 0.52 -21.27
C ALA A 46 0.51 -0.36 -21.17
N ALA A 47 0.24 -0.98 -20.02
CA ALA A 47 -0.98 -1.76 -19.79
C ALA A 47 -2.23 -0.86 -19.79
N GLN A 48 -2.16 0.30 -19.14
CA GLN A 48 -3.24 1.30 -19.11
C GLN A 48 -3.57 1.84 -20.51
N GLU A 49 -2.56 2.18 -21.30
CA GLU A 49 -2.73 2.68 -22.68
C GLU A 49 -3.39 1.64 -23.60
N ARG A 50 -3.11 0.36 -23.37
CA ARG A 50 -3.78 -0.74 -24.09
C ARG A 50 -5.16 -1.09 -23.54
N GLY A 51 -5.52 -0.62 -22.34
CA GLY A 51 -6.74 -1.03 -21.65
C GLY A 51 -6.73 -2.50 -21.22
N GLU A 52 -5.55 -3.05 -20.98
CA GLU A 52 -5.34 -4.46 -20.66
C GLU A 52 -4.88 -4.65 -19.21
N ALA A 53 -4.88 -5.91 -18.75
CA ALA A 53 -4.29 -6.24 -17.47
C ALA A 53 -2.76 -6.05 -17.50
N LEU A 54 -2.18 -5.67 -16.35
CA LEU A 54 -0.74 -5.74 -16.16
C LEU A 54 -0.29 -7.20 -16.21
N ASP A 55 0.84 -7.46 -16.87
CA ASP A 55 1.49 -8.77 -16.87
C ASP A 55 1.78 -9.26 -15.44
N HIS A 56 1.93 -10.58 -15.28
CA HIS A 56 2.23 -11.16 -13.97
C HIS A 56 3.57 -10.67 -13.41
N VAL A 57 3.53 -10.08 -12.21
CA VAL A 57 4.71 -9.54 -11.52
C VAL A 57 5.14 -10.44 -10.36
N LEU A 58 6.42 -10.80 -10.33
CA LEU A 58 7.05 -11.45 -9.18
C LEU A 58 7.95 -10.45 -8.45
N LEU A 59 7.57 -10.08 -7.21
CA LEU A 59 8.38 -9.23 -6.34
C LEU A 59 9.26 -10.11 -5.43
N TYR A 60 10.57 -10.13 -5.67
CA TYR A 60 11.52 -10.89 -4.85
C TYR A 60 12.40 -9.96 -4.00
N GLY A 61 12.80 -10.43 -2.82
CA GLY A 61 13.75 -9.72 -1.95
C GLY A 61 13.57 -10.03 -0.46
N PRO A 62 14.51 -9.58 0.39
CA PRO A 62 14.46 -9.72 1.85
C PRO A 62 13.12 -9.30 2.50
N PRO A 63 12.76 -9.85 3.68
CA PRO A 63 11.58 -9.43 4.43
C PRO A 63 11.68 -7.94 4.81
N GLY A 64 10.54 -7.25 4.91
CA GLY A 64 10.48 -5.84 5.30
C GLY A 64 10.64 -4.81 4.17
N LEU A 65 11.00 -5.22 2.95
CA LEU A 65 11.21 -4.30 1.82
C LEU A 65 9.93 -3.79 1.12
N GLY A 66 8.77 -3.88 1.77
CA GLY A 66 7.53 -3.30 1.22
C GLY A 66 6.90 -4.04 0.04
N LYS A 67 7.20 -5.33 -0.19
CA LYS A 67 6.61 -6.11 -1.30
C LYS A 67 5.07 -6.09 -1.33
N THR A 68 4.43 -6.33 -0.18
CA THR A 68 2.97 -6.26 -0.06
C THR A 68 2.43 -4.85 -0.25
N THR A 69 3.19 -3.85 0.21
CA THR A 69 2.88 -2.43 -0.03
C THR A 69 2.92 -2.12 -1.51
N LEU A 70 3.94 -2.58 -2.23
CA LEU A 70 4.08 -2.35 -3.66
C LEU A 70 2.99 -3.05 -4.48
N ALA A 71 2.54 -4.25 -4.07
CA ALA A 71 1.37 -4.89 -4.66
C ALA A 71 0.08 -4.06 -4.48
N THR A 72 -0.06 -3.38 -3.34
CA THR A 72 -1.18 -2.46 -3.08
C THR A 72 -1.10 -1.21 -3.96
N VAL A 73 0.10 -0.65 -4.10
CA VAL A 73 0.37 0.48 -5.01
C VAL A 73 0.05 0.11 -6.45
N ILE A 74 0.50 -1.05 -6.94
CA ILE A 74 0.21 -1.54 -8.29
C ILE A 74 -1.30 -1.63 -8.54
N ALA A 75 -2.06 -2.20 -7.59
CA ALA A 75 -3.51 -2.30 -7.71
C ALA A 75 -4.18 -0.91 -7.76
N ASN A 76 -3.70 0.03 -6.94
CA ASN A 76 -4.20 1.41 -6.94
C ASN A 76 -3.90 2.15 -8.25
N GLU A 77 -2.69 2.02 -8.80
CA GLU A 77 -2.33 2.62 -10.09
C GLU A 77 -3.20 2.04 -11.22
N MET A 78 -3.47 0.73 -11.19
CA MET A 78 -4.35 0.08 -12.16
C MET A 78 -5.85 0.35 -11.91
N GLY A 79 -6.23 1.00 -10.80
CA GLY A 79 -7.62 1.27 -10.46
C GLY A 79 -8.46 0.03 -10.17
N VAL A 80 -7.83 -1.05 -9.68
CA VAL A 80 -8.48 -2.35 -9.43
C VAL A 80 -8.39 -2.78 -7.97
N ASN A 81 -9.18 -3.78 -7.59
CA ASN A 81 -9.14 -4.37 -6.25
C ASN A 81 -7.95 -5.32 -6.08
N LEU A 82 -7.34 -5.34 -4.90
CA LEU A 82 -6.31 -6.31 -4.52
C LEU A 82 -6.91 -7.44 -3.68
N ARG A 83 -6.77 -8.68 -4.15
CA ARG A 83 -7.06 -9.89 -3.34
C ARG A 83 -5.75 -10.45 -2.80
N VAL A 84 -5.59 -10.41 -1.48
CA VAL A 84 -4.41 -10.93 -0.79
C VAL A 84 -4.66 -12.38 -0.35
N THR A 85 -3.69 -13.25 -0.61
CA THR A 85 -3.65 -14.62 -0.08
C THR A 85 -2.23 -14.95 0.35
N SER A 86 -2.08 -15.78 1.38
CA SER A 86 -0.81 -16.44 1.68
C SER A 86 -0.68 -17.69 0.81
N GLY A 87 0.57 -18.12 0.57
CA GLY A 87 0.82 -19.47 0.06
C GLY A 87 0.31 -20.53 1.03
N PRO A 88 0.18 -21.80 0.59
CA PRO A 88 -0.20 -22.89 1.48
C PRO A 88 0.83 -22.97 2.62
N ALA A 89 0.34 -22.89 3.86
CA ALA A 89 1.12 -23.23 5.03
C ALA A 89 1.19 -24.75 5.08
N ILE A 90 2.23 -25.34 4.47
CA ILE A 90 2.55 -26.76 4.55
C ILE A 90 3.79 -26.91 5.42
#